data_AF-A0A7W1SYQ4-F1
#
_entry.id   AF-A0A7W1SYQ4-F1
#
_cell.length_a   1.000
_cell.length_b   1.000
_cell.length_c   1.000
_cell.angle_alpha   90.00
_cell.angle_beta   90.00
_cell.angle_gamma   90.00
#
_symmetry.space_group_name_H-M   'P 1'
#
loop_
_entity.id
_entity.type
_entity.pdbx_description
1 polymer ?
#
loop_
_entity_poly.entity_id
_entity_poly.type
_entity_poly.pdbx_seq_one_letter_code
_entity_poly.pdbx_strand_id
1 'polypeptide(L)'
;AAKQQAAASEAQVAQAEANNVRAQSDLARYTQLVQKQEISQQQYDQAVANAKAMTATVEAARAAARAAQQEIAQAQSKLAQAQAMLRSSRTSTQQVQVSQSKAKSASANVDRMKAELDQAELNLQYTTVASPVNGIVTGRTVEVGQNVQPGQELLRVINLDDIWVTANFKETQLAHMRVGQPVTIHVDATDKDYKGRVQSLAGASGAILSLLPPENATGNYVKVVQRIPIKITFDPDETKGHELRPGMSVVPKVWIR
;
A
#
# COMPACT_ATOMS: atom_id res chain seq x y z
N ALA A 1 -8.33 0.97 55.28
CA ALA A 1 -9.05 -0.19 55.85
C ALA A 1 -8.09 -1.15 56.59
N ALA A 2 -7.47 -2.17 55.96
CA ALA A 2 -6.70 -3.20 56.70
C ALA A 2 -5.55 -2.67 57.58
N LYS A 3 -4.78 -1.68 57.12
CA LYS A 3 -3.73 -1.02 57.94
C LYS A 3 -4.29 -0.26 59.15
N GLN A 4 -5.45 0.39 58.99
CA GLN A 4 -6.12 1.08 60.09
C GLN A 4 -6.68 0.07 61.10
N GLN A 5 -7.19 -1.08 60.62
CA GLN A 5 -7.66 -2.16 61.48
C GLN A 5 -6.51 -2.78 62.30
N ALA A 6 -5.34 -3.02 61.70
CA ALA A 6 -4.19 -3.53 62.44
C ALA A 6 -3.68 -2.54 63.49
N ALA A 7 -3.61 -1.24 63.15
CA ALA A 7 -3.24 -0.20 64.10
C ALA A 7 -4.25 -0.09 65.26
N ALA A 8 -5.55 -0.26 64.99
CA ALA A 8 -6.58 -0.30 66.03
C ALA A 8 -6.44 -1.54 66.92
N SER A 9 -6.17 -2.71 66.35
CA SER A 9 -5.92 -3.94 67.11
C SER A 9 -4.65 -3.86 67.96
N GLU A 10 -3.58 -3.24 67.47
CA GLU A 10 -2.35 -3.00 68.24
C GLU A 10 -2.60 -2.04 69.42
N ALA A 11 -3.39 -0.98 69.22
CA ALA A 11 -3.81 -0.08 70.29
C ALA A 11 -4.66 -0.81 71.35
N GLN A 12 -5.53 -1.75 70.94
CA GLN A 12 -6.30 -2.58 71.86
C GLN A 12 -5.43 -3.55 72.67
N VAL A 13 -4.37 -4.11 72.06
CA VAL A 13 -3.38 -4.92 72.79
C VAL A 13 -2.71 -4.08 73.86
N ALA A 14 -2.22 -2.87 73.53
CA ALA A 14 -1.58 -1.99 74.48
C ALA A 14 -2.52 -1.62 75.65
N GLN A 15 -3.80 -1.37 75.37
CA GLN A 15 -4.80 -1.11 76.40
C GLN A 15 -5.07 -2.33 77.28
N ALA A 16 -5.20 -3.53 76.68
CA ALA A 16 -5.42 -4.76 77.43
C ALA A 16 -4.21 -5.11 78.31
N GLU A 17 -2.99 -4.89 77.82
CA GLU A 17 -1.75 -5.10 78.57
C GLU A 17 -1.66 -4.16 79.77
N ALA A 18 -1.97 -2.86 79.60
CA ALA A 18 -2.01 -1.90 80.70
C ALA A 18 -3.02 -2.30 81.79
N ASN A 19 -4.21 -2.76 81.40
CA ASN A 19 -5.24 -3.25 82.34
C ASN A 19 -4.80 -4.52 83.06
N ASN A 20 -4.11 -5.43 82.37
CA ASN A 20 -3.57 -6.66 82.96
C ASN A 20 -2.45 -6.38 83.96
N VAL A 21 -1.53 -5.46 83.65
CA VAL A 21 -0.48 -5.03 84.58
C VAL A 21 -1.09 -4.47 85.88
N ARG A 22 -2.13 -3.63 85.76
CA ARG A 22 -2.87 -3.13 86.92
C ARG A 22 -3.48 -4.27 87.73
N ALA A 23 -4.19 -5.19 87.08
CA ALA A 23 -4.84 -6.32 87.75
C ALA A 23 -3.85 -7.28 88.42
N GLN A 24 -2.68 -7.51 87.83
CA GLN A 24 -1.62 -8.33 88.44
C GLN A 24 -0.96 -7.62 89.64
N SER A 25 -0.78 -6.31 89.56
CA SER A 25 -0.28 -5.50 90.68
C SER A 25 -1.26 -5.51 91.86
N ASP A 26 -2.56 -5.43 91.57
CA ASP A 26 -3.62 -5.56 92.57
C ASP A 26 -3.62 -6.94 93.21
N LEU A 27 -3.51 -8.01 92.42
CA LEU A 27 -3.40 -9.37 92.92
C LEU A 27 -2.20 -9.56 93.85
N ALA A 28 -1.02 -9.02 93.49
CA ALA A 28 0.18 -9.10 94.31
C ALA A 28 -0.02 -8.41 95.68
N ARG A 29 -0.65 -7.24 95.67
CA ARG A 29 -1.02 -6.51 96.90
C ARG A 29 -2.04 -7.29 97.75
N TYR A 30 -3.10 -7.82 97.15
CA TYR A 30 -4.09 -8.62 97.88
C TYR A 30 -3.50 -9.93 98.44
N THR A 31 -2.52 -10.52 97.77
CA THR A 31 -1.80 -11.71 98.27
C THR A 31 -1.10 -11.43 99.60
N GLN A 32 -0.48 -10.26 99.75
CA GLN A 32 0.17 -9.85 101.01
C GLN A 32 -0.85 -9.56 102.12
N LEU A 33 -1.98 -8.92 101.77
CA LEU A 33 -3.03 -8.56 102.73
C LEU A 33 -3.77 -9.79 103.27
N VAL A 34 -4.01 -10.83 102.45
CA VAL A 34 -4.69 -12.05 102.91
C VAL A 34 -3.81 -12.87 103.85
N GLN A 35 -2.48 -12.87 103.63
CA GLN A 35 -1.51 -13.51 104.53
C GLN A 35 -1.45 -12.84 105.91
N LYS A 36 -1.72 -11.53 105.97
CA LYS A 36 -1.85 -10.77 107.22
C LYS A 36 -3.24 -10.82 107.85
N GLN A 37 -4.19 -11.56 107.26
CA GLN A 37 -5.60 -11.64 107.65
C GLN A 37 -6.35 -10.28 107.60
N GLU A 38 -5.88 -9.33 106.79
CA GLU A 38 -6.47 -7.98 106.67
C GLU A 38 -7.64 -7.92 105.66
N ILE A 39 -7.81 -8.95 104.82
CA ILE A 39 -8.89 -9.07 103.83
C ILE A 39 -9.52 -10.47 103.85
N SER A 40 -10.73 -10.61 103.31
CA SER A 40 -11.41 -11.91 103.23
C SER A 40 -10.88 -12.77 102.06
N GLN A 41 -10.99 -14.10 102.18
CA GLN A 41 -10.66 -15.00 101.07
C GLN A 41 -11.49 -14.72 99.81
N GLN A 42 -12.75 -14.34 99.95
CA GLN A 42 -13.61 -13.96 98.82
C GLN A 42 -13.05 -12.78 98.02
N GLN A 43 -12.48 -11.77 98.70
CA GLN A 43 -11.85 -10.62 98.03
C GLN A 43 -10.57 -11.04 97.28
N TYR A 44 -9.80 -11.97 97.85
CA TYR A 44 -8.63 -12.54 97.17
C TYR A 44 -9.02 -13.34 95.93
N ASP A 45 -10.01 -14.22 96.03
CA ASP A 45 -10.50 -15.04 94.91
C ASP A 45 -11.03 -14.17 93.77
N GLN A 46 -11.71 -13.06 94.10
CA GLN A 46 -12.16 -12.08 93.11
C GLN A 46 -10.99 -11.41 92.38
N ALA A 47 -9.90 -11.09 93.08
CA ALA A 47 -8.69 -10.53 92.47
C ALA A 47 -7.99 -11.55 91.56
N VAL A 48 -7.92 -12.82 91.98
CA VAL A 48 -7.39 -13.92 91.15
C VAL A 48 -8.21 -14.09 89.88
N ALA A 49 -9.54 -14.13 90.01
CA ALA A 49 -10.46 -14.24 88.87
C ALA A 49 -10.30 -13.04 87.91
N ASN A 50 -10.17 -11.82 88.43
CA ASN A 50 -9.96 -10.62 87.63
C ASN A 50 -8.61 -10.63 86.89
N ALA A 51 -7.51 -10.99 87.55
CA ALA A 51 -6.21 -11.09 86.91
C ALA A 51 -6.20 -12.16 85.81
N LYS A 52 -6.85 -13.30 86.04
CA LYS A 52 -7.00 -14.37 85.03
C LYS A 52 -7.85 -13.90 83.84
N ALA A 53 -8.93 -13.15 84.08
CA ALA A 53 -9.76 -12.57 83.03
C ALA A 53 -8.98 -11.53 82.19
N MET A 54 -8.18 -10.68 82.82
CA MET A 54 -7.35 -9.70 82.10
C MET A 54 -6.25 -10.36 81.28
N THR A 55 -5.64 -11.44 81.79
CA THR A 55 -4.65 -12.23 81.02
C THR A 55 -5.31 -12.86 79.78
N ALA A 56 -6.51 -13.43 79.92
CA ALA A 56 -7.28 -13.95 78.77
C ALA A 56 -7.64 -12.83 77.76
N THR A 57 -7.92 -11.62 78.24
CA THR A 57 -8.23 -10.45 77.39
C THR A 57 -7.01 -10.02 76.56
N VAL A 58 -5.81 -10.02 77.14
CA VAL A 58 -4.56 -9.75 76.40
C VAL A 58 -4.32 -10.78 75.31
N GLU A 59 -4.50 -12.06 75.61
CA GLU A 59 -4.31 -13.13 74.61
C GLU A 59 -5.32 -13.02 73.46
N ALA A 60 -6.58 -12.69 73.76
CA ALA A 60 -7.60 -12.42 72.74
C ALA A 60 -7.23 -11.20 71.87
N ALA A 61 -6.79 -10.10 72.48
CA ALA A 61 -6.35 -8.91 71.76
C ALA A 61 -5.14 -9.18 70.86
N ARG A 62 -4.15 -9.94 71.36
CA ARG A 62 -2.97 -10.36 70.58
C ARG A 62 -3.34 -11.25 69.41
N ALA A 63 -4.28 -12.17 69.61
CA ALA A 63 -4.81 -12.99 68.52
C ALA A 63 -5.48 -12.14 67.43
N ALA A 64 -6.29 -11.15 67.83
CA ALA A 64 -6.92 -10.21 66.90
C ALA A 64 -5.90 -9.35 66.13
N ALA A 65 -4.84 -8.87 66.79
CA ALA A 65 -3.75 -8.14 66.13
C ALA A 65 -2.99 -9.01 65.12
N ARG A 66 -2.68 -10.27 65.47
CA ARG A 66 -2.07 -11.23 64.54
C ARG A 66 -2.96 -11.49 63.32
N ALA A 67 -4.27 -11.66 63.52
CA ALA A 67 -5.21 -11.84 62.42
C ALA A 67 -5.22 -10.62 61.48
N ALA A 68 -5.28 -9.40 62.03
CA ALA A 68 -5.24 -8.17 61.23
C ALA A 68 -3.91 -8.00 60.46
N GLN A 69 -2.77 -8.37 61.05
CA GLN A 69 -1.49 -8.38 60.35
C GLN A 69 -1.45 -9.42 59.21
N GLN A 70 -2.02 -10.61 59.42
CA GLN A 70 -2.14 -11.62 58.37
C GLN A 70 -3.02 -11.15 57.21
N GLU A 71 -4.11 -10.43 57.48
CA GLU A 71 -4.94 -9.81 56.44
C GLU A 71 -4.15 -8.80 55.59
N ILE A 72 -3.30 -7.97 56.22
CA ILE A 72 -2.42 -7.04 55.49
C ILE A 72 -1.45 -7.82 54.59
N ALA A 73 -0.81 -8.85 55.12
CA ALA A 73 0.12 -9.68 54.36
C ALA A 73 -0.57 -10.32 53.15
N GLN A 74 -1.76 -10.88 53.33
CA GLN A 74 -2.56 -11.46 52.24
C GLN A 74 -2.94 -10.40 51.18
N ALA A 75 -3.36 -9.21 51.61
CA ALA A 75 -3.71 -8.12 50.70
C ALA A 75 -2.48 -7.65 49.89
N GLN A 76 -1.31 -7.58 50.51
CA GLN A 76 -0.05 -7.24 49.83
C GLN A 76 0.36 -8.33 48.83
N SER A 77 0.24 -9.60 49.19
CA SER A 77 0.50 -10.70 48.25
C SER A 77 -0.44 -10.67 47.05
N LYS A 78 -1.74 -10.44 47.26
CA LYS A 78 -2.72 -10.28 46.17
C LYS A 78 -2.39 -9.09 45.27
N LEU A 79 -1.97 -7.97 45.84
CA LEU A 79 -1.54 -6.80 45.07
C LEU A 79 -0.29 -7.11 44.22
N ALA A 80 0.71 -7.78 44.79
CA ALA A 80 1.92 -8.17 44.07
C ALA A 80 1.62 -9.13 42.91
N GLN A 81 0.72 -10.09 43.12
CA GLN A 81 0.23 -11.00 42.09
C GLN A 81 -0.50 -10.24 40.97
N ALA A 82 -1.43 -9.34 41.32
CA ALA A 82 -2.16 -8.54 40.34
C ALA A 82 -1.23 -7.63 39.51
N GLN A 83 -0.21 -7.03 40.14
CA GLN A 83 0.80 -6.24 39.44
C GLN A 83 1.69 -7.09 38.53
N ALA A 84 2.07 -8.29 38.95
CA ALA A 84 2.79 -9.24 38.11
C ALA A 84 1.97 -9.64 36.87
N MET A 85 0.68 -9.91 37.06
CA MET A 85 -0.25 -10.26 35.96
C MET A 85 -0.50 -9.08 35.01
N LEU A 86 -0.54 -7.85 35.52
CA LEU A 86 -0.63 -6.65 34.67
C LEU A 86 0.65 -6.47 33.83
N ARG A 87 1.84 -6.69 34.42
CA ARG A 87 3.11 -6.62 33.68
C ARG A 87 3.18 -7.69 32.59
N SER A 88 2.84 -8.94 32.89
CA SER A 88 2.83 -10.01 31.87
C SER A 88 1.84 -9.73 30.74
N SER A 89 0.66 -9.20 31.06
CA SER A 89 -0.34 -8.81 30.05
C SER A 89 0.13 -7.65 29.17
N ARG A 90 0.85 -6.67 29.72
CA ARG A 90 1.45 -5.59 28.91
C ARG A 90 2.55 -6.11 27.98
N THR A 91 3.40 -7.00 28.47
CA THR A 91 4.44 -7.63 27.66
C THR A 91 3.85 -8.49 26.55
N SER A 92 2.76 -9.22 26.80
CA SER A 92 2.09 -10.00 25.75
C SER A 92 1.51 -9.11 24.65
N THR A 93 0.89 -7.97 24.99
CA THR A 93 0.40 -7.01 24.00
C THR A 93 1.54 -6.41 23.17
N GLN A 94 2.66 -6.05 23.80
CA GLN A 94 3.86 -5.59 23.09
C GLN A 94 4.40 -6.69 22.14
N GLN A 95 4.43 -7.94 22.59
CA GLN A 95 4.85 -9.06 21.77
C GLN A 95 3.93 -9.28 20.56
N VAL A 96 2.61 -9.12 20.73
CA VAL A 96 1.64 -9.18 19.64
C VAL A 96 1.86 -8.04 18.65
N GLN A 97 2.10 -6.80 19.12
CA GLN A 97 2.40 -5.66 18.24
C GLN A 97 3.70 -5.86 17.44
N VAL A 98 4.75 -6.41 18.07
CA VAL A 98 6.00 -6.75 17.39
C VAL A 98 5.77 -7.86 16.36
N SER A 99 5.00 -8.89 16.70
CA SER A 99 4.66 -9.98 15.79
C SER A 99 3.85 -9.48 14.58
N GLN A 100 2.86 -8.62 14.81
CA GLN A 100 2.09 -7.97 13.73
C GLN A 100 2.97 -7.09 12.85
N SER A 101 3.86 -6.29 13.43
CA SER A 101 4.82 -5.49 12.67
C SER A 101 5.73 -6.36 11.81
N LYS A 102 6.25 -7.47 12.37
CA LYS A 102 7.05 -8.46 11.61
C LYS A 102 6.26 -9.11 10.48
N ALA A 103 5.00 -9.50 10.73
CA ALA A 103 4.12 -10.07 9.72
C ALA A 103 3.85 -9.08 8.58
N LYS A 104 3.60 -7.80 8.91
CA LYS A 104 3.42 -6.73 7.92
C LYS A 104 4.69 -6.51 7.08
N SER A 105 5.86 -6.46 7.71
CA SER A 105 7.13 -6.35 6.99
C SER A 105 7.42 -7.56 6.10
N ALA A 106 7.10 -8.77 6.57
CA ALA A 106 7.23 -9.99 5.78
C ALA A 106 6.29 -9.99 4.57
N SER A 107 5.04 -9.56 4.75
CA SER A 107 4.07 -9.40 3.65
C SER A 107 4.56 -8.39 2.62
N ALA A 108 5.03 -7.22 3.07
CA ALA A 108 5.59 -6.22 2.17
C ALA A 108 6.83 -6.73 1.41
N ASN A 109 7.65 -7.57 2.05
CA ASN A 109 8.76 -8.23 1.37
C ASN A 109 8.29 -9.23 0.32
N VAL A 110 7.23 -10.00 0.59
CA VAL A 110 6.62 -10.89 -0.41
C VAL A 110 6.10 -10.10 -1.61
N ASP A 111 5.41 -8.99 -1.38
CA ASP A 111 4.87 -8.15 -2.47
C ASP A 111 5.99 -7.53 -3.31
N ARG A 112 7.09 -7.10 -2.67
CA ARG A 112 8.30 -6.64 -3.38
C ARG A 112 8.88 -7.75 -4.26
N MET A 113 9.06 -8.95 -3.71
CA MET A 113 9.63 -10.09 -4.46
C MET A 113 8.73 -10.53 -5.61
N LYS A 114 7.40 -10.43 -5.46
CA LYS A 114 6.46 -10.65 -6.56
C LYS A 114 6.62 -9.60 -7.66
N ALA A 115 6.72 -8.32 -7.31
CA ALA A 115 6.96 -7.27 -8.30
C ALA A 115 8.30 -7.45 -9.03
N GLU A 116 9.34 -7.92 -8.33
CA GLU A 116 10.63 -8.27 -8.94
C GLU A 116 10.50 -9.47 -9.89
N LEU A 117 9.71 -10.48 -9.53
CA LEU A 117 9.38 -11.61 -10.40
C LEU A 117 8.63 -11.16 -11.65
N ASP A 118 7.55 -10.39 -11.50
CA ASP A 118 6.75 -9.86 -12.61
C ASP A 118 7.62 -9.03 -13.57
N GLN A 119 8.52 -8.21 -13.02
CA GLN A 119 9.47 -7.44 -13.84
C GLN A 119 10.45 -8.35 -14.59
N ALA A 120 10.95 -9.41 -13.96
CA ALA A 120 11.83 -10.39 -14.61
C ALA A 120 11.10 -11.16 -15.72
N GLU A 121 9.83 -11.53 -15.49
CA GLU A 121 8.98 -12.17 -16.49
C GLU A 121 8.71 -11.24 -17.69
N LEU A 122 8.42 -9.96 -17.44
CA LEU A 122 8.29 -8.96 -18.50
C LEU A 122 9.60 -8.79 -19.29
N ASN A 123 10.74 -8.72 -18.60
CA ASN A 123 12.04 -8.65 -19.26
C ASN A 123 12.31 -9.88 -20.14
N LEU A 124 11.92 -11.07 -19.67
CA LEU A 124 11.99 -12.30 -20.46
C LEU A 124 11.07 -12.23 -21.69
N GLN A 125 9.83 -11.75 -21.54
CA GLN A 125 8.92 -11.56 -22.68
C GLN A 125 9.48 -10.56 -23.70
N TYR A 126 10.09 -9.47 -23.24
CA TYR A 126 10.73 -8.47 -24.11
C TYR A 126 11.96 -8.97 -24.87
N THR A 127 12.50 -10.15 -24.54
CA THR A 127 13.52 -10.80 -25.39
C THR A 127 12.97 -11.24 -26.74
N THR A 128 11.66 -11.44 -26.84
CA THR A 128 10.97 -11.77 -28.09
C THR A 128 10.29 -10.53 -28.64
N VAL A 129 10.90 -9.92 -29.65
CA VAL A 129 10.35 -8.73 -30.31
C VAL A 129 9.38 -9.16 -31.41
N ALA A 130 8.08 -8.95 -31.19
CA ALA A 130 7.02 -9.22 -32.15
C ALA A 130 6.59 -7.93 -32.89
N SER A 131 6.13 -8.07 -34.14
CA SER A 131 5.53 -6.95 -34.88
C SER A 131 4.11 -6.68 -34.37
N PRO A 132 3.73 -5.41 -34.10
CA PRO A 132 2.38 -5.05 -33.68
C PRO A 132 1.36 -5.12 -34.83
N VAL A 133 1.83 -5.16 -36.08
CA VAL A 133 1.01 -5.18 -37.29
C VAL A 133 1.44 -6.29 -38.23
N ASN A 134 0.49 -6.80 -39.01
CA ASN A 134 0.78 -7.66 -40.15
C ASN A 134 1.43 -6.83 -41.26
N GLY A 135 2.39 -7.42 -41.97
CA GLY A 135 3.09 -6.71 -43.04
C GLY A 135 4.32 -7.44 -43.55
N ILE A 136 5.03 -6.79 -44.46
CA ILE A 136 6.28 -7.30 -45.03
C ILE A 136 7.46 -6.54 -44.42
N VAL A 137 8.51 -7.28 -44.04
CA VAL A 137 9.79 -6.71 -43.61
C VAL A 137 10.52 -6.13 -44.83
N THR A 138 10.71 -4.82 -44.87
CA THR A 138 11.38 -4.12 -45.98
C THR A 138 12.82 -3.75 -45.69
N GLY A 139 13.20 -3.74 -44.41
CA GLY A 139 14.56 -3.45 -43.98
C GLY A 139 14.90 -4.24 -42.72
N ARG A 140 16.09 -4.84 -42.71
CA ARG A 140 16.68 -5.50 -41.55
C ARG A 140 18.02 -4.87 -41.28
N THR A 141 18.17 -4.25 -40.12
CA THR A 141 19.36 -3.52 -39.70
C THR A 141 20.23 -4.31 -38.71
N VAL A 142 19.85 -5.55 -38.42
CA VAL A 142 20.52 -6.40 -37.43
C VAL A 142 20.84 -7.80 -37.91
N GLU A 143 21.94 -8.34 -37.40
CA GLU A 143 22.43 -9.69 -37.69
C GLU A 143 22.48 -10.58 -36.43
N VAL A 144 22.52 -11.89 -36.66
CA VAL A 144 22.60 -12.88 -35.57
C VAL A 144 23.94 -12.73 -34.86
N GLY A 145 23.91 -12.64 -33.53
CA GLY A 145 25.10 -12.43 -32.69
C GLY A 145 25.43 -10.96 -32.45
N GLN A 146 24.71 -10.01 -33.06
CA GLN A 146 24.86 -8.60 -32.79
C GLN A 146 24.22 -8.22 -31.45
N ASN A 147 24.91 -7.42 -30.63
CA ASN A 147 24.34 -6.84 -29.43
C ASN A 147 23.51 -5.60 -29.79
N VAL A 148 22.28 -5.53 -29.29
CA VAL A 148 21.31 -4.48 -29.61
C VAL A 148 20.90 -3.74 -28.35
N GLN A 149 20.63 -2.44 -28.47
CA GLN A 149 20.22 -1.58 -27.35
C GLN A 149 18.71 -1.29 -27.37
N PRO A 150 18.07 -1.07 -26.20
CA PRO A 150 16.69 -0.62 -26.15
C PRO A 150 16.47 0.65 -26.99
N GLY A 151 15.43 0.64 -27.82
CA GLY A 151 15.11 1.75 -28.73
C GLY A 151 15.82 1.73 -30.08
N GLN A 152 16.73 0.78 -30.31
CA GLN A 152 17.35 0.59 -31.63
C GLN A 152 16.34 0.02 -32.64
N GLU A 153 16.22 0.64 -33.82
CA GLU A 153 15.43 0.10 -34.93
C GLU A 153 16.08 -1.19 -35.45
N LEU A 154 15.36 -2.32 -35.37
CA LEU A 154 15.83 -3.64 -35.81
C LEU A 154 15.28 -4.04 -37.19
N LEU A 155 13.99 -3.77 -37.39
CA LEU A 155 13.20 -4.20 -38.54
C LEU A 155 12.25 -3.09 -38.91
N ARG A 156 12.08 -2.88 -40.22
CA ARG A 156 11.02 -2.03 -40.76
C ARG A 156 9.95 -2.91 -41.39
N VAL A 157 8.73 -2.81 -40.87
CA VAL A 157 7.57 -3.56 -41.36
C VAL A 157 6.61 -2.59 -42.03
N ILE A 158 6.17 -2.92 -43.25
CA ILE A 158 5.17 -2.15 -43.99
C ILE A 158 3.88 -2.97 -44.05
N ASN A 159 2.78 -2.36 -43.61
CA ASN A 159 1.44 -2.92 -43.77
C ASN A 159 0.97 -2.73 -45.23
N LEU A 160 0.54 -3.81 -45.88
CA LEU A 160 0.04 -3.82 -47.26
C LEU A 160 -1.49 -3.89 -47.36
N ASP A 161 -2.20 -3.94 -46.23
CA ASP A 161 -3.66 -3.97 -46.17
C ASP A 161 -4.26 -2.57 -46.35
N ASP A 162 -3.55 -1.52 -45.92
CA ASP A 162 -3.98 -0.12 -46.02
C ASP A 162 -3.00 0.70 -46.88
N ILE A 163 -3.14 0.56 -48.20
CA ILE A 163 -2.36 1.31 -49.19
C ILE A 163 -3.22 2.43 -49.76
N TRP A 164 -2.64 3.61 -49.91
CA TRP A 164 -3.27 4.75 -50.59
C TRP A 164 -2.30 5.41 -51.56
N VAL A 165 -2.87 6.16 -52.49
CA VAL A 165 -2.13 7.01 -53.42
C VAL A 165 -2.21 8.45 -52.94
N THR A 166 -1.05 9.10 -52.87
CA THR A 166 -0.97 10.56 -52.71
C THR A 166 -0.73 11.18 -54.09
N ALA A 167 -1.76 11.81 -54.64
CA ALA A 167 -1.73 12.39 -55.98
C ALA A 167 -1.69 13.93 -55.93
N ASN A 168 -0.70 14.54 -56.59
CA ASN A 168 -0.52 15.99 -56.60
C ASN A 168 -1.18 16.64 -57.83
N PHE A 169 -2.44 17.04 -57.68
CA PHE A 169 -3.20 17.74 -58.73
C PHE A 169 -2.91 19.24 -58.75
N LYS A 170 -3.04 19.87 -59.91
CA LYS A 170 -2.98 21.33 -60.02
C LYS A 170 -4.20 21.94 -59.31
N GLU A 171 -4.01 23.06 -58.62
CA GLU A 171 -5.11 23.79 -57.96
C GLU A 171 -6.30 24.04 -58.90
N THR A 172 -6.03 24.38 -60.17
CA THR A 172 -7.04 24.60 -61.19
C THR A 172 -7.90 23.38 -61.51
N GLN A 173 -7.40 22.17 -61.23
CA GLN A 173 -8.11 20.90 -61.47
C GLN A 173 -9.02 20.49 -60.30
N LEU A 174 -8.97 21.20 -59.17
CA LEU A 174 -9.72 20.85 -57.95
C LEU A 174 -11.12 21.46 -57.90
N ALA A 175 -11.44 22.43 -58.75
CA ALA A 175 -12.68 23.21 -58.66
C ALA A 175 -13.95 22.34 -58.56
N HIS A 176 -14.00 21.29 -59.39
CA HIS A 176 -15.11 20.32 -59.46
C HIS A 176 -14.80 18.99 -58.75
N MET A 177 -13.66 18.90 -58.07
CA MET A 177 -13.28 17.69 -57.35
C MET A 177 -13.94 17.65 -55.98
N ARG A 178 -14.45 16.49 -55.59
CA ARG A 178 -15.15 16.25 -54.32
C ARG A 178 -14.78 14.89 -53.76
N VAL A 179 -14.78 14.78 -52.42
CA VAL A 179 -14.59 13.52 -51.71
C VAL A 179 -15.65 12.50 -52.17
N GLY A 180 -15.23 11.24 -52.34
CA GLY A 180 -16.08 10.13 -52.79
C GLY A 180 -16.17 9.92 -54.30
N GLN A 181 -15.63 10.84 -55.11
CA GLN A 181 -15.59 10.68 -56.56
C GLN A 181 -14.76 9.46 -56.99
N PRO A 182 -15.20 8.72 -58.02
CA PRO A 182 -14.47 7.55 -58.51
C PRO A 182 -13.20 7.96 -59.25
N VAL A 183 -12.16 7.16 -59.07
CA VAL A 183 -10.83 7.34 -59.65
C VAL A 183 -10.39 6.04 -60.32
N THR A 184 -9.84 6.17 -61.53
CA THR A 184 -9.08 5.10 -62.18
C THR A 184 -7.60 5.36 -61.94
N ILE A 185 -6.89 4.41 -61.34
CA ILE A 185 -5.48 4.51 -60.99
C ILE A 185 -4.71 3.55 -61.87
N HIS A 186 -3.97 4.06 -62.85
CA HIS A 186 -3.06 3.25 -63.64
C HIS A 186 -1.73 3.11 -62.90
N VAL A 187 -1.23 1.89 -62.71
CA VAL A 187 0.03 1.63 -61.99
C VAL A 187 1.08 1.12 -62.97
N ASP A 188 2.10 1.93 -63.23
CA ASP A 188 3.14 1.67 -64.23
C ASP A 188 3.85 0.32 -64.01
N ALA A 189 4.08 -0.05 -62.74
CA ALA A 189 4.80 -1.28 -62.38
C ALA A 189 4.02 -2.57 -62.72
N THR A 190 2.69 -2.50 -62.79
CA THR A 190 1.83 -3.66 -63.08
C THR A 190 1.14 -3.58 -64.45
N ASP A 191 1.21 -2.41 -65.11
CA ASP A 191 0.48 -2.09 -66.34
C ASP A 191 -1.03 -2.41 -66.25
N LYS A 192 -1.61 -2.16 -65.07
CA LYS A 192 -3.02 -2.44 -64.74
C LYS A 192 -3.70 -1.17 -64.21
N ASP A 193 -4.99 -1.09 -64.50
CA ASP A 193 -5.89 -0.07 -63.97
C ASP A 193 -6.61 -0.61 -62.73
N TYR A 194 -6.53 0.14 -61.63
CA TYR A 194 -7.22 -0.15 -60.38
C TYR A 194 -8.31 0.88 -60.14
N LYS A 195 -9.37 0.46 -59.45
CA LYS A 195 -10.46 1.34 -59.05
C LYS A 195 -10.23 1.86 -57.63
N GLY A 196 -10.57 3.13 -57.44
CA GLY A 196 -10.46 3.78 -56.15
C GLY A 196 -11.36 5.00 -56.04
N ARG A 197 -11.24 5.70 -54.92
CA ARG A 197 -12.06 6.87 -54.59
C ARG A 197 -11.22 7.95 -53.94
N VAL A 198 -11.61 9.20 -54.18
CA VAL A 198 -11.04 10.34 -53.47
C VAL A 198 -11.45 10.25 -52.00
N GLN A 199 -10.50 10.04 -51.10
CA GLN A 199 -10.75 9.98 -49.65
C GLN A 199 -10.72 11.36 -49.02
N SER A 200 -9.72 12.18 -49.35
CA SER A 200 -9.59 13.53 -48.81
C SER A 200 -8.75 14.44 -49.71
N LEU A 201 -9.04 15.74 -49.63
CA LEU A 201 -8.25 16.80 -50.24
C LEU A 201 -7.46 17.48 -49.12
N ALA A 202 -6.16 17.71 -49.30
CA ALA A 202 -5.37 18.42 -48.30
C ALA A 202 -5.78 19.89 -48.18
N GLY A 203 -5.81 20.42 -46.95
CA GLY A 203 -6.16 21.81 -46.68
C GLY A 203 -5.06 22.84 -47.01
N ALA A 204 -3.88 22.40 -47.45
CA ALA A 204 -2.74 23.25 -47.79
C ALA A 204 -1.97 22.69 -48.99
N SER A 205 -1.34 23.57 -49.77
CA SER A 205 -0.46 23.18 -50.88
C SER A 205 0.90 22.69 -50.39
N GLY A 206 1.54 21.80 -51.16
CA GLY A 206 2.85 21.25 -50.80
C GLY A 206 3.96 22.31 -50.70
N ALA A 207 3.82 23.45 -51.37
CA ALA A 207 4.80 24.54 -51.34
C ALA A 207 4.89 25.25 -49.98
N ILE A 208 3.79 25.29 -49.21
CA ILE A 208 3.76 25.92 -47.87
C ILE A 208 4.28 24.96 -46.78
N LEU A 209 4.21 23.64 -47.02
CA LEU A 209 4.71 22.61 -46.12
C LEU A 209 6.17 22.20 -46.40
N SER A 210 6.81 22.83 -47.40
CA SER A 210 8.22 22.58 -47.74
C SER A 210 9.16 23.23 -46.73
N LEU A 211 10.27 22.54 -46.38
CA LEU A 211 11.36 23.12 -45.57
C LEU A 211 11.98 24.37 -46.21
N LEU A 212 11.91 24.47 -47.54
CA LEU A 212 12.37 25.61 -48.34
C LEU A 212 11.21 26.05 -49.24
N PRO A 213 10.34 26.96 -48.79
CA PRO A 213 9.32 27.53 -49.64
C PRO A 213 9.96 28.39 -50.72
N PRO A 214 9.40 28.43 -51.95
CA PRO A 214 9.91 29.29 -53.00
C PRO A 214 9.70 30.76 -52.63
N GLU A 215 10.79 31.47 -52.30
CA GLU A 215 10.80 32.93 -52.16
C GLU A 215 11.04 33.56 -53.54
N ASN A 216 9.98 34.14 -54.11
CA ASN A 216 10.12 34.97 -55.31
C ASN A 216 10.73 36.33 -54.92
N ALA A 217 12.04 36.39 -54.77
CA ALA A 217 12.77 37.63 -54.57
C ALA A 217 12.75 38.46 -55.87
N THR A 218 12.38 39.75 -55.76
CA THR A 218 12.41 40.84 -56.76
C THR A 218 11.24 40.94 -57.76
N GLY A 219 10.33 41.89 -57.47
CA GLY A 219 9.70 42.82 -58.42
C GLY A 219 8.70 42.32 -59.47
N ASN A 220 8.78 41.06 -59.92
CA ASN A 220 7.88 40.49 -60.92
C ASN A 220 6.99 39.42 -60.29
N TYR A 221 5.69 39.71 -60.18
CA TYR A 221 4.70 38.71 -59.78
C TYR A 221 4.48 37.69 -60.91
N VAL A 222 4.96 36.47 -60.73
CA VAL A 222 4.68 35.33 -61.61
C VAL A 222 3.70 34.39 -60.92
N LYS A 223 2.50 34.23 -61.49
CA LYS A 223 1.48 33.31 -60.97
C LYS A 223 1.88 31.85 -61.27
N VAL A 224 2.41 31.16 -60.26
CA VAL A 224 2.76 29.74 -60.35
C VAL A 224 1.58 28.88 -59.89
N VAL A 225 1.21 27.88 -60.70
CA VAL A 225 0.15 26.94 -60.35
C VAL A 225 0.61 26.04 -59.22
N GLN A 226 -0.09 26.10 -58.09
CA GLN A 226 0.22 25.27 -56.94
C GLN A 226 -0.33 23.86 -57.13
N ARG A 227 0.32 22.90 -56.48
CA ARG A 227 -0.14 21.51 -56.43
C ARG A 227 -0.64 21.19 -55.04
N ILE A 228 -1.83 20.60 -54.99
CA ILE A 228 -2.46 20.19 -53.73
C ILE A 228 -2.50 18.66 -53.71
N PRO A 229 -1.92 18.03 -52.66
CA PRO A 229 -1.97 16.59 -52.51
C PRO A 229 -3.39 16.14 -52.19
N ILE A 230 -3.82 15.07 -52.86
CA ILE A 230 -5.10 14.40 -52.65
C ILE A 230 -4.82 12.96 -52.26
N LYS A 231 -5.49 12.50 -51.21
CA LYS A 231 -5.44 11.10 -50.79
C LYS A 231 -6.52 10.31 -51.52
N ILE A 232 -6.10 9.26 -52.22
CA ILE A 232 -6.97 8.37 -52.99
C ILE A 232 -6.79 6.96 -52.42
N THR A 233 -7.89 6.31 -52.04
CA THR A 233 -7.88 4.93 -51.54
C THR A 233 -8.34 3.99 -52.64
N PHE A 234 -7.81 2.77 -52.65
CA PHE A 234 -8.26 1.71 -53.55
C PHE A 234 -9.57 1.09 -53.05
N ASP A 235 -10.35 0.51 -53.95
CA ASP A 235 -11.50 -0.30 -53.55
C ASP A 235 -11.02 -1.63 -52.92
N PRO A 236 -11.71 -2.19 -51.90
CA PRO A 236 -11.21 -3.30 -51.09
C PRO A 236 -10.88 -4.61 -51.84
N ASP A 237 -11.45 -4.80 -53.04
CA ASP A 237 -11.23 -6.00 -53.85
C ASP A 237 -9.97 -5.90 -54.73
N GLU A 238 -9.49 -4.68 -54.99
CA GLU A 238 -8.41 -4.39 -55.93
C GLU A 238 -7.01 -4.60 -55.32
N THR A 239 -6.90 -4.64 -53.98
CA THR A 239 -5.61 -4.71 -53.26
C THR A 239 -5.31 -6.08 -52.63
N LYS A 240 -6.22 -7.06 -52.76
CA LYS A 240 -6.14 -8.38 -52.09
C LYS A 240 -4.93 -9.23 -52.46
N GLY A 241 -4.30 -8.97 -53.62
CA GLY A 241 -3.13 -9.69 -54.09
C GLY A 241 -1.78 -9.17 -53.56
N HIS A 242 -1.79 -8.05 -52.82
CA HIS A 242 -0.57 -7.35 -52.37
C HIS A 242 0.46 -7.07 -53.49
N GLU A 243 -0.01 -6.91 -54.74
CA GLU A 243 0.86 -6.59 -55.90
C GLU A 243 1.44 -5.17 -55.81
N LEU A 244 0.71 -4.26 -55.15
CA LEU A 244 1.08 -2.86 -54.99
C LEU A 244 2.08 -2.67 -53.84
N ARG A 245 3.10 -1.83 -54.07
CA ARG A 245 4.10 -1.48 -53.05
C ARG A 245 4.22 0.03 -52.90
N PRO A 246 4.42 0.55 -51.67
CA PRO A 246 4.74 1.96 -51.48
C PRO A 246 5.97 2.38 -52.29
N GLY A 247 5.86 3.52 -52.97
CA GLY A 247 6.91 4.04 -53.86
C GLY A 247 6.69 3.76 -55.35
N MET A 248 5.69 2.96 -55.72
CA MET A 248 5.32 2.78 -57.13
C MET A 248 4.72 4.08 -57.72
N SER A 249 5.07 4.37 -58.96
CA SER A 249 4.50 5.47 -59.74
C SER A 249 3.11 5.10 -60.27
N VAL A 250 2.21 6.07 -60.25
CA VAL A 250 0.83 5.90 -60.71
C VAL A 250 0.31 7.12 -61.45
N VAL A 251 -0.61 6.90 -62.38
CA VAL A 251 -1.33 7.94 -63.11
C VAL A 251 -2.82 7.90 -62.73
N PRO A 252 -3.29 8.78 -61.84
CA PRO A 252 -4.69 8.82 -61.42
C PRO A 252 -5.55 9.69 -62.35
N LYS A 253 -6.70 9.16 -62.77
CA LYS A 253 -7.75 9.87 -63.52
C LYS A 253 -9.01 9.95 -62.65
N VAL A 254 -9.36 11.17 -62.21
CA VAL A 254 -10.54 11.43 -61.39
C VAL A 254 -11.71 11.81 -62.28
N TRP A 255 -12.85 11.15 -62.10
CA TRP A 255 -14.07 11.45 -62.85
C TRP A 255 -14.87 12.53 -62.12
N ILE A 256 -14.86 13.73 -62.69
CA ILE A 256 -15.64 14.87 -62.24
C ILE A 256 -17.00 14.90 -62.96
N ARG A 257 -18.04 15.33 -62.25
CA ARG A 257 -19.39 15.55 -62.79
C ARG A 257 -19.63 17.03 -63.04
#